data_AF-A0A2E7QH79-F1
#
_entry.id   AF-A0A2E7QH79-F1
#
_cell.length_a   1.000
_cell.length_b   1.000
_cell.length_c   1.000
_cell.angle_alpha   90.00
_cell.angle_beta   90.00
_cell.angle_gamma   90.00
#
_symmetry.space_group_name_H-M   'P 1'
#
loop_
_entity.id
_entity.type
_entity.pdbx_description
1 polymer ?
#
loop_
_entity_poly.entity_id
_entity_poly.type
_entity_poly.pdbx_seq_one_letter_code
_entity_poly.pdbx_strand_id
1 'polypeptide(L)'
;MHPATTLNLMPFPAGLAAAGCHVMSCGSRYAKNDTALIMEKVVVDLGAYIRYAKEELGYKHVVLMGWSGGGSLTLFYQSQALNPTITRTPAGDPMDLTTAGLIPADLVVFIAAHIGRAKILSEWIDPSVLDENNPDKRDAELDIYNPENQNKPPYVAHWVDRFRAAQIERIHKITARVEKTLDTLKEKGGLELERPFITHRTMADPRHFDVTLEPNGRRVDWCYLGEPETVNVGPVGIARFSTLRAWLSQWSEKSNADGIACAAKVDTPLLLVQNEADDATPPSHTQKIFEASASPDKTMHVIDGATHYYKDQPEKLSEAVTHVVKWVREKGLIE
;
A
#
# COMPACT_ATOMS: atom_id res chain seq x y z
N MET A 1 5.72 -10.32 -2.40
CA MET A 1 5.71 -9.49 -3.64
C MET A 1 5.35 -8.06 -3.25
N HIS A 2 5.82 -7.05 -3.98
CA HIS A 2 5.27 -5.68 -3.92
C HIS A 2 4.67 -5.33 -5.30
N PRO A 3 3.60 -4.51 -5.40
CA PRO A 3 2.93 -4.27 -6.67
C PRO A 3 3.85 -3.87 -7.83
N ALA A 4 4.83 -2.99 -7.58
CA ALA A 4 5.78 -2.54 -8.60
C ALA A 4 7.25 -2.54 -8.16
N THR A 5 7.58 -3.06 -6.98
CA THR A 5 8.97 -3.06 -6.47
C THR A 5 9.51 -4.48 -6.41
N THR A 6 10.77 -4.65 -6.79
CA THR A 6 11.49 -5.92 -6.60
C THR A 6 12.07 -5.97 -5.19
N LEU A 7 11.65 -6.96 -4.40
CA LEU A 7 12.00 -7.06 -2.98
C LEU A 7 13.36 -7.74 -2.71
N ASN A 8 14.01 -8.32 -3.72
CA ASN A 8 15.24 -9.09 -3.55
C ASN A 8 16.45 -8.25 -3.07
N LEU A 9 16.38 -6.92 -3.15
CA LEU A 9 17.43 -6.00 -2.69
C LEU A 9 17.14 -5.43 -1.30
N MET A 10 16.05 -5.87 -0.67
CA MET A 10 15.58 -5.30 0.58
C MET A 10 16.03 -6.12 1.78
N PRO A 11 16.19 -5.49 2.96
CA PRO A 11 16.79 -6.15 4.12
C PRO A 11 15.94 -7.31 4.66
N PHE A 12 14.61 -7.20 4.65
CA PHE A 12 13.75 -8.21 5.26
C PHE A 12 13.81 -9.58 4.56
N PRO A 13 13.68 -9.68 3.21
CA PRO A 13 13.90 -10.95 2.51
C PRO A 13 15.30 -11.54 2.71
N ALA A 14 16.35 -10.70 2.76
CA ALA A 14 17.71 -11.15 3.01
C ALA A 14 17.87 -11.71 4.43
N GLY A 15 17.25 -11.06 5.43
CA GLY A 15 17.23 -11.52 6.81
C GLY A 15 16.51 -12.86 6.97
N LEU A 16 15.35 -13.05 6.33
CA LEU A 16 14.64 -14.34 6.31
C LEU A 16 15.50 -15.46 5.69
N ALA A 17 16.18 -15.17 4.57
CA ALA A 17 17.08 -16.14 3.94
C ALA A 17 18.27 -16.49 4.84
N ALA A 18 18.86 -15.51 5.52
CA ALA A 18 19.93 -15.71 6.50
C ALA A 18 19.47 -16.52 7.72
N ALA A 19 18.18 -16.43 8.08
CA ALA A 19 17.56 -17.26 9.11
C ALA A 19 17.19 -18.68 8.63
N GLY A 20 17.60 -19.07 7.42
CA GLY A 20 17.39 -20.42 6.87
C GLY A 20 16.05 -20.62 6.16
N CYS A 21 15.23 -19.58 5.98
CA CYS A 21 13.99 -19.69 5.23
C CYS A 21 14.27 -19.70 3.72
N HIS A 22 13.52 -20.50 2.97
CA HIS A 22 13.51 -20.40 1.51
C HIS A 22 12.61 -19.21 1.10
N VAL A 23 13.21 -18.20 0.45
CA VAL A 23 12.52 -16.92 0.17
C VAL A 23 12.37 -16.69 -1.33
N MET A 24 11.13 -16.46 -1.77
CA MET A 24 10.82 -16.11 -3.15
C MET A 24 10.42 -14.63 -3.26
N SER A 25 11.36 -13.79 -3.69
CA SER A 25 11.10 -12.37 -3.98
C SER A 25 10.45 -12.20 -5.36
N CYS A 26 9.14 -12.43 -5.40
CA CYS A 26 8.35 -12.39 -6.63
C CYS A 26 8.26 -10.96 -7.20
N GLY A 27 8.36 -10.81 -8.53
CA GLY A 27 8.11 -9.56 -9.25
C GLY A 27 6.81 -9.62 -10.04
N SER A 28 6.05 -8.54 -10.11
CA SER A 28 4.89 -8.47 -11.00
C SER A 28 5.33 -8.14 -12.44
N ARG A 29 4.40 -8.23 -13.39
CA ARG A 29 4.60 -7.69 -14.75
C ARG A 29 4.84 -6.18 -14.81
N TYR A 30 4.65 -5.50 -13.69
CA TYR A 30 4.79 -4.04 -13.51
C TYR A 30 6.04 -3.68 -12.69
N ALA A 31 7.02 -4.57 -12.59
CA ALA A 31 8.27 -4.29 -11.89
C ALA A 31 8.90 -2.98 -12.40
N LYS A 32 9.16 -2.06 -11.46
CA LYS A 32 9.72 -0.71 -11.66
C LYS A 32 8.83 0.27 -12.44
N ASN A 33 7.55 -0.06 -12.68
CA ASN A 33 6.63 0.83 -13.36
C ASN A 33 5.16 0.59 -12.93
N ASP A 34 4.66 1.40 -11.99
CA ASP A 34 3.25 1.36 -11.58
C ASP A 34 2.32 2.29 -12.36
N THR A 35 2.83 3.03 -13.36
CA THR A 35 2.04 4.00 -14.15
C THR A 35 0.79 3.39 -14.77
N ALA A 36 0.90 2.15 -15.26
CA ALA A 36 -0.19 1.41 -15.90
C ALA A 36 -0.59 0.15 -15.10
N LEU A 37 -0.21 0.09 -13.82
CA LEU A 37 -0.44 -1.10 -12.99
C LEU A 37 -1.93 -1.29 -12.69
N ILE A 38 -2.37 -2.54 -12.80
CA ILE A 38 -3.70 -3.00 -12.44
C ILE A 38 -3.55 -4.06 -11.34
N MET A 39 -4.07 -3.79 -10.14
CA MET A 39 -3.93 -4.64 -8.96
C MET A 39 -4.44 -6.06 -9.21
N GLU A 40 -5.55 -6.20 -9.93
CA GLU A 40 -6.13 -7.52 -10.25
C GLU A 40 -5.18 -8.37 -11.10
N LYS A 41 -4.44 -7.76 -12.04
CA LYS A 41 -3.41 -8.46 -12.83
C LYS A 41 -2.22 -8.88 -11.97
N VAL A 42 -1.84 -8.05 -10.99
CA VAL A 42 -0.77 -8.38 -10.03
C VAL A 42 -1.17 -9.56 -9.13
N VAL A 43 -2.45 -9.68 -8.76
CA VAL A 43 -2.95 -10.86 -8.03
C VAL A 43 -2.74 -12.15 -8.82
N VAL A 44 -2.99 -12.15 -10.13
CA VAL A 44 -2.73 -13.31 -10.99
C VAL A 44 -1.23 -13.59 -11.11
N ASP A 45 -0.39 -12.55 -11.23
CA ASP A 45 1.07 -12.73 -11.24
C ASP A 45 1.56 -13.40 -9.95
N LEU A 46 1.08 -12.94 -8.79
CA LEU A 46 1.39 -13.56 -7.50
C LEU A 46 0.90 -15.01 -7.42
N GLY A 47 -0.26 -15.30 -8.01
CA GLY A 47 -0.81 -16.65 -8.08
C GLY A 47 0.06 -17.61 -8.89
N ALA A 48 0.68 -17.13 -9.97
CA ALA A 48 1.62 -17.93 -10.75
C ALA A 48 2.84 -18.35 -9.94
N TYR A 49 3.38 -17.46 -9.09
CA TYR A 49 4.50 -17.80 -8.21
C TYR A 49 4.12 -18.81 -7.13
N ILE A 50 2.95 -18.65 -6.50
CA ILE A 50 2.48 -19.59 -5.47
C ILE A 50 2.23 -20.97 -6.09
N ARG A 51 1.64 -21.01 -7.29
CA ARG A 51 1.48 -22.24 -8.06
C ARG A 51 2.82 -22.90 -8.34
N TYR A 52 3.79 -22.15 -8.88
CA TYR A 52 5.13 -22.65 -9.16
C TYR A 52 5.81 -23.22 -7.90
N ALA A 53 5.69 -22.54 -6.76
CA ALA A 53 6.23 -23.03 -5.49
C ALA A 53 5.60 -24.37 -5.07
N LYS A 54 4.28 -24.53 -5.19
CA LYS A 54 3.60 -25.76 -4.76
C LYS A 54 3.73 -26.90 -5.76
N GLU A 55 3.54 -26.64 -7.05
CA GLU A 55 3.43 -27.67 -8.10
C GLU A 55 4.80 -28.08 -8.67
N GLU A 56 5.72 -27.14 -8.88
CA GLU A 56 7.02 -27.41 -9.53
C GLU A 56 8.15 -27.59 -8.53
N LEU A 57 8.20 -26.76 -7.48
CA LEU A 57 9.25 -26.83 -6.45
C LEU A 57 8.89 -27.77 -5.28
N GLY A 58 7.63 -28.21 -5.20
CA GLY A 58 7.17 -29.18 -4.20
C GLY A 58 7.02 -28.63 -2.77
N TYR A 59 6.92 -27.31 -2.58
CA TYR A 59 6.67 -26.73 -1.26
C TYR A 59 5.24 -27.05 -0.78
N LYS A 60 5.14 -27.66 0.39
CA LYS A 60 3.85 -27.99 1.02
C LYS A 60 3.16 -26.74 1.57
N HIS A 61 3.94 -25.88 2.22
CA HIS A 61 3.47 -24.67 2.89
C HIS A 61 4.02 -23.41 2.22
N VAL A 62 3.17 -22.40 2.07
CA VAL A 62 3.52 -21.08 1.56
C VAL A 62 3.10 -20.03 2.58
N VAL A 63 4.07 -19.23 3.03
CA VAL A 63 3.84 -18.06 3.87
C VAL A 63 3.82 -16.81 2.99
N LEU A 64 2.72 -16.07 3.01
CA LEU A 64 2.55 -14.88 2.20
C LEU A 64 3.00 -13.62 2.95
N MET A 65 4.19 -13.12 2.59
CA MET A 65 4.81 -11.95 3.21
C MET A 65 4.42 -10.65 2.51
N GLY A 66 3.68 -9.79 3.22
CA GLY A 66 3.26 -8.46 2.79
C GLY A 66 4.00 -7.37 3.56
N TRP A 67 4.88 -6.64 2.88
CA TRP A 67 5.64 -5.53 3.46
C TRP A 67 5.37 -4.23 2.72
N SER A 68 5.21 -3.12 3.45
CA SER A 68 4.85 -1.81 2.88
C SER A 68 3.59 -1.93 2.02
N GLY A 69 3.61 -1.42 0.78
CA GLY A 69 2.49 -1.59 -0.16
C GLY A 69 2.19 -3.04 -0.55
N GLY A 70 3.09 -3.98 -0.25
CA GLY A 70 2.87 -5.41 -0.40
C GLY A 70 1.81 -5.96 0.55
N GLY A 71 1.58 -5.35 1.73
CA GLY A 71 0.57 -5.84 2.69
C GLY A 71 -0.85 -5.82 2.15
N SER A 72 -1.27 -4.70 1.55
CA SER A 72 -2.57 -4.62 0.89
C SER A 72 -2.72 -5.62 -0.27
N LEU A 73 -1.65 -5.86 -1.03
CA LEU A 73 -1.62 -6.87 -2.10
C LEU A 73 -1.77 -8.29 -1.55
N THR A 74 -1.10 -8.63 -0.45
CA THR A 74 -1.18 -9.98 0.11
C THR A 74 -2.56 -10.27 0.69
N LEU A 75 -3.16 -9.30 1.39
CA LEU A 75 -4.56 -9.42 1.84
C LEU A 75 -5.52 -9.53 0.66
N PHE A 76 -5.31 -8.73 -0.39
CA PHE A 76 -6.14 -8.78 -1.58
C PHE A 76 -6.05 -10.14 -2.28
N TYR A 77 -4.83 -10.63 -2.51
CA TYR A 77 -4.60 -11.96 -3.04
C TYR A 77 -5.28 -13.04 -2.21
N GLN A 78 -5.02 -13.07 -0.90
CA GLN A 78 -5.52 -14.12 -0.03
C GLN A 78 -7.05 -14.11 0.01
N SER A 79 -7.69 -12.94 0.05
CA SER A 79 -9.15 -12.82 0.02
C SER A 79 -9.76 -13.45 -1.25
N GLN A 80 -9.12 -13.26 -2.41
CA GLN A 80 -9.59 -13.80 -3.68
C GLN A 80 -9.17 -15.27 -3.88
N ALA A 81 -8.09 -15.73 -3.24
CA ALA A 81 -7.73 -17.14 -3.24
C ALA A 81 -8.67 -17.99 -2.37
N LEU A 82 -9.19 -17.42 -1.28
CA LEU A 82 -10.16 -18.08 -0.39
C LEU A 82 -11.60 -18.00 -0.94
N ASN A 83 -12.02 -16.81 -1.40
CA ASN A 83 -13.38 -16.56 -1.86
C ASN A 83 -13.37 -15.61 -3.08
N PRO A 84 -13.06 -16.14 -4.28
CA PRO A 84 -12.94 -15.30 -5.46
C PRO A 84 -14.32 -14.76 -5.88
N THR A 85 -14.39 -13.45 -6.07
CA THR A 85 -15.66 -12.75 -6.37
C THR A 85 -15.53 -11.74 -7.51
N ILE A 86 -14.31 -11.36 -7.87
CA ILE A 86 -14.04 -10.30 -8.86
C ILE A 86 -14.01 -10.87 -10.27
N THR A 87 -14.86 -10.34 -11.14
CA THR A 87 -14.94 -10.71 -12.57
C THR A 87 -14.45 -9.60 -13.51
N ARG A 88 -14.26 -8.38 -12.99
CA ARG A 88 -13.84 -7.19 -13.74
C ARG A 88 -12.96 -6.27 -12.90
N THR A 89 -12.11 -5.48 -13.56
CA THR A 89 -11.38 -4.39 -12.92
C THR A 89 -12.34 -3.27 -12.48
N PRO A 90 -11.90 -2.33 -11.62
CA PRO A 90 -12.70 -1.15 -11.27
C PRO A 90 -13.07 -0.26 -12.46
N ALA A 91 -12.27 -0.28 -13.53
CA ALA A 91 -12.59 0.40 -14.78
C ALA A 91 -13.55 -0.39 -15.69
N GLY A 92 -13.98 -1.58 -15.24
CA GLY A 92 -14.87 -2.46 -15.98
C GLY A 92 -14.18 -3.32 -17.03
N ASP A 93 -12.85 -3.37 -17.12
CA ASP A 93 -12.18 -4.26 -18.07
C ASP A 93 -12.30 -5.74 -17.63
N PRO A 94 -12.30 -6.70 -18.57
CA PRO A 94 -12.30 -8.11 -18.24
C PRO A 94 -11.08 -8.51 -17.39
N MET A 95 -11.34 -9.07 -16.21
CA MET A 95 -10.33 -9.66 -15.34
C MET A 95 -11.01 -10.58 -14.32
N ASP A 96 -11.11 -11.86 -14.66
CA ASP A 96 -11.89 -12.83 -13.89
C ASP A 96 -11.02 -13.63 -12.93
N LEU A 97 -11.07 -13.26 -11.65
CA LEU A 97 -10.37 -13.96 -10.57
C LEU A 97 -11.12 -15.22 -10.11
N THR A 98 -12.41 -15.37 -10.45
CA THR A 98 -13.22 -16.57 -10.13
C THR A 98 -12.77 -17.80 -10.91
N THR A 99 -12.18 -17.59 -12.08
CA THR A 99 -11.62 -18.66 -12.91
C THR A 99 -10.10 -18.73 -12.86
N ALA A 100 -9.42 -17.86 -12.09
CA ALA A 100 -7.95 -17.80 -12.04
C ALA A 100 -7.32 -18.97 -11.27
N GLY A 101 -8.11 -19.73 -10.51
CA GLY A 101 -7.66 -20.91 -9.77
C GLY A 101 -6.57 -20.59 -8.74
N LEU A 102 -6.61 -19.41 -8.12
CA LEU A 102 -5.62 -18.96 -7.14
C LEU A 102 -5.52 -19.96 -5.98
N ILE A 103 -4.29 -20.24 -5.53
CA ILE A 103 -4.05 -21.18 -4.43
C ILE A 103 -3.83 -20.37 -3.15
N PRO A 104 -4.65 -20.53 -2.10
CA PRO A 104 -4.46 -19.79 -0.86
C PRO A 104 -3.13 -20.15 -0.20
N ALA A 105 -2.51 -19.15 0.42
CA ALA A 105 -1.36 -19.35 1.29
C ALA A 105 -1.80 -19.94 2.64
N ASP A 106 -0.86 -20.59 3.33
CA ASP A 106 -1.08 -21.23 4.62
C ASP A 106 -1.05 -20.23 5.79
N LEU A 107 -0.42 -19.07 5.56
CA LEU A 107 -0.20 -18.02 6.56
C LEU A 107 0.00 -16.67 5.87
N VAL A 108 -0.49 -15.58 6.47
CA VAL A 108 -0.21 -14.20 6.03
C VAL A 108 0.61 -13.46 7.08
N VAL A 109 1.66 -12.76 6.64
CA VAL A 109 2.39 -11.79 7.47
C VAL A 109 2.19 -10.40 6.88
N PHE A 110 1.73 -9.45 7.71
CA PHE A 110 1.54 -8.05 7.38
C PHE A 110 2.53 -7.23 8.21
N ILE A 111 3.65 -6.83 7.63
CA ILE A 111 4.76 -6.17 8.34
C ILE A 111 5.00 -4.77 7.80
N ALA A 112 5.13 -3.76 8.67
CA ALA A 112 5.40 -2.36 8.31
C ALA A 112 4.65 -1.96 7.02
N ALA A 113 3.34 -2.22 6.99
CA ALA A 113 2.53 -2.22 5.79
C ALA A 113 1.32 -1.31 5.93
N HIS A 114 0.86 -0.76 4.80
CA HIS A 114 -0.31 0.10 4.77
C HIS A 114 -1.53 -0.63 4.21
N ILE A 115 -2.72 -0.17 4.60
CA ILE A 115 -4.01 -0.76 4.22
C ILE A 115 -4.24 -0.76 2.71
N GLY A 116 -3.71 0.22 1.98
CA GLY A 116 -3.89 0.25 0.54
C GLY A 116 -3.27 1.49 -0.09
N ARG A 117 -2.93 1.37 -1.38
CA ARG A 117 -2.37 2.46 -2.18
C ARG A 117 -3.32 3.66 -2.28
N ALA A 118 -4.61 3.40 -2.47
CA ALA A 118 -5.64 4.45 -2.46
C ALA A 118 -5.75 5.13 -1.10
N LYS A 119 -5.76 4.33 -0.02
CA LYS A 119 -5.91 4.87 1.34
C LYS A 119 -4.70 5.72 1.73
N ILE A 120 -3.47 5.23 1.50
CA ILE A 120 -2.27 6.00 1.83
C ILE A 120 -2.18 7.29 0.98
N LEU A 121 -2.53 7.24 -0.31
CA LEU A 121 -2.60 8.44 -1.14
C LEU A 121 -3.63 9.45 -0.62
N SER A 122 -4.81 8.99 -0.18
CA SER A 122 -5.84 9.87 0.39
C SER A 122 -5.38 10.59 1.68
N GLU A 123 -4.32 10.12 2.32
CA GLU A 123 -3.74 10.73 3.51
C GLU A 123 -2.47 11.54 3.21
N TRP A 124 -1.92 11.42 2.00
CA TRP A 124 -0.68 12.07 1.58
C TRP A 124 -0.87 13.09 0.46
N ILE A 125 -1.96 13.03 -0.29
CA ILE A 125 -2.19 13.96 -1.38
C ILE A 125 -2.28 15.38 -0.83
N ASP A 126 -1.65 16.34 -1.50
CA ASP A 126 -1.68 17.73 -1.06
C ASP A 126 -3.04 18.37 -1.36
N PRO A 127 -3.85 18.71 -0.36
CA PRO A 127 -5.20 19.18 -0.60
C PRO A 127 -5.25 20.63 -1.11
N SER A 128 -4.13 21.35 -1.10
CA SER A 128 -4.12 22.77 -1.46
C SER A 128 -4.25 23.00 -2.96
N VAL A 129 -3.98 22.02 -3.83
CA VAL A 129 -4.07 22.20 -5.29
C VAL A 129 -5.51 22.47 -5.71
N LEU A 130 -5.75 23.67 -6.27
CA LEU A 130 -7.08 24.11 -6.71
C LEU A 130 -7.36 23.80 -8.18
N ASP A 131 -6.30 23.63 -8.99
CA ASP A 131 -6.36 23.38 -10.42
C ASP A 131 -5.36 22.29 -10.80
N GLU A 132 -5.85 21.11 -11.17
CA GLU A 132 -5.00 19.98 -11.56
C GLU A 132 -4.17 20.23 -12.83
N ASN A 133 -4.50 21.25 -13.63
CA ASN A 133 -3.69 21.66 -14.78
C ASN A 133 -2.74 22.83 -14.46
N ASN A 134 -2.81 23.39 -13.25
CA ASN A 134 -1.97 24.47 -12.79
C ASN A 134 -1.67 24.31 -11.28
N PRO A 135 -0.66 23.50 -10.90
CA PRO A 135 -0.35 23.20 -9.50
C PRO A 135 0.19 24.39 -8.69
N ASP A 136 0.41 25.55 -9.33
CA ASP A 136 0.78 26.79 -8.64
C ASP A 136 -0.45 27.51 -8.05
N LYS A 137 -1.66 27.20 -8.54
CA LYS A 137 -2.91 27.69 -7.94
C LYS A 137 -3.25 26.85 -6.72
N ARG A 138 -2.99 27.42 -5.53
CA ARG A 138 -3.13 26.73 -4.25
C ARG A 138 -3.98 27.48 -3.23
N ASP A 139 -4.69 26.74 -2.39
CA ASP A 139 -5.28 27.25 -1.15
C ASP A 139 -4.17 27.44 -0.11
N ALA A 140 -3.88 28.69 0.22
CA ALA A 140 -2.82 29.05 1.15
C ALA A 140 -3.03 28.52 2.57
N GLU A 141 -4.27 28.28 3.02
CA GLU A 141 -4.57 27.75 4.36
C GLU A 141 -4.36 26.23 4.45
N LEU A 142 -4.43 25.53 3.30
CA LEU A 142 -4.22 24.09 3.19
C LEU A 142 -2.82 23.75 2.66
N ASP A 143 -2.04 24.71 2.19
CA ASP A 143 -0.66 24.47 1.76
C ASP A 143 0.27 24.45 2.99
N ILE A 144 0.54 23.27 3.54
CA ILE A 144 1.41 23.12 4.73
C ILE A 144 2.85 23.55 4.49
N TYR A 145 3.26 23.66 3.22
CA TYR A 145 4.58 24.11 2.78
C TYR A 145 4.65 25.62 2.57
N ASN A 146 3.50 26.31 2.56
CA ASN A 146 3.49 27.76 2.43
C ASN A 146 4.03 28.40 3.74
N PRO A 147 5.11 29.19 3.70
CA PRO A 147 5.66 29.83 4.90
C PRO A 147 4.63 30.74 5.60
N GLU A 148 3.73 31.36 4.82
CA GLU A 148 2.68 32.26 5.31
C GLU A 148 1.44 31.53 5.84
N ASN A 149 1.36 30.20 5.74
CA ASN A 149 0.23 29.45 6.30
C ASN A 149 0.22 29.60 7.82
N GLN A 150 -0.87 30.13 8.37
CA GLN A 150 -1.03 30.38 9.81
C GLN A 150 -1.24 29.10 10.62
N ASN A 151 -1.64 28.00 9.98
CA ASN A 151 -1.78 26.70 10.63
C ASN A 151 -0.39 26.06 10.71
N LYS A 152 0.17 25.99 11.92
CA LYS A 152 1.48 25.41 12.22
C LYS A 152 1.34 24.23 13.21
N PRO A 153 2.26 23.26 13.21
CA PRO A 153 2.26 22.19 14.21
C PRO A 153 2.56 22.72 15.63
N PRO A 154 1.99 22.14 16.70
CA PRO A 154 0.95 21.12 16.66
C PRO A 154 -0.37 21.69 16.14
N TYR A 155 -1.00 20.97 15.22
CA TYR A 155 -2.17 21.44 14.51
C TYR A 155 -3.43 21.29 15.37
N VAL A 156 -4.30 22.30 15.32
CA VAL A 156 -5.60 22.25 16.00
C VAL A 156 -6.52 21.23 15.32
N ALA A 157 -7.26 20.45 16.11
CA ALA A 157 -8.05 19.31 15.63
C ALA A 157 -9.01 19.65 14.48
N HIS A 158 -9.75 20.77 14.57
CA HIS A 158 -10.69 21.18 13.53
C HIS A 158 -10.01 21.51 12.20
N TRP A 159 -8.76 21.99 12.22
CA TRP A 159 -8.00 22.21 10.99
C TRP A 159 -7.54 20.88 10.40
N VAL A 160 -7.10 19.92 11.24
CA VAL A 160 -6.74 18.57 10.79
C VAL A 160 -7.94 17.91 10.10
N ASP A 161 -9.13 18.00 10.69
CA ASP A 161 -10.37 17.48 10.09
C ASP A 161 -10.66 18.10 8.72
N ARG A 162 -10.56 19.44 8.61
CA ARG A 162 -10.71 20.16 7.34
C ARG A 162 -9.66 19.73 6.32
N PHE A 163 -8.42 19.58 6.73
CA PHE A 163 -7.31 19.16 5.87
C PHE A 163 -7.56 17.76 5.31
N ARG A 164 -7.86 16.78 6.18
CA ARG A 164 -8.17 15.40 5.79
C ARG A 164 -9.38 15.32 4.86
N ALA A 165 -10.44 16.09 5.14
CA ALA A 165 -11.61 16.16 4.28
C ALA A 165 -11.26 16.69 2.88
N ALA A 166 -10.42 17.73 2.80
CA ALA A 166 -9.97 18.29 1.53
C ALA A 166 -9.06 17.31 0.74
N GLN A 167 -8.26 16.47 1.41
CA GLN A 167 -7.48 15.43 0.73
C GLN A 167 -8.38 14.41 0.03
N ILE A 168 -9.40 13.92 0.76
CA ILE A 168 -10.39 12.97 0.24
C ILE A 168 -11.17 13.60 -0.93
N GLU A 169 -11.63 14.85 -0.78
CA GLU A 169 -12.36 15.55 -1.83
C GLU A 169 -11.52 15.72 -3.10
N ARG A 170 -10.21 15.97 -2.97
CA ARG A 170 -9.30 16.04 -4.12
C ARG A 170 -9.21 14.71 -4.86
N ILE A 171 -9.09 13.59 -4.14
CA ILE A 171 -9.12 12.24 -4.75
C ILE A 171 -10.44 12.03 -5.51
N HIS A 172 -11.59 12.33 -4.91
CA HIS A 172 -12.89 12.17 -5.56
C HIS A 172 -13.01 13.00 -6.84
N LYS A 173 -12.54 14.25 -6.85
CA LYS A 173 -12.52 15.10 -8.06
C LYS A 173 -11.67 14.50 -9.17
N ILE A 174 -10.48 13.98 -8.84
CA ILE A 174 -9.61 13.31 -9.81
C ILE A 174 -10.29 12.03 -10.34
N THR A 175 -10.84 11.20 -9.46
CA THR A 175 -11.56 9.98 -9.82
C THR A 175 -12.74 10.27 -10.76
N ALA A 176 -13.57 11.27 -10.44
CA ALA A 176 -14.71 11.65 -11.28
C ALA A 176 -14.27 12.13 -12.68
N ARG A 177 -13.15 12.87 -12.78
CA ARG A 177 -12.56 13.25 -14.07
C ARG A 177 -12.07 12.02 -14.85
N VAL A 178 -11.47 11.07 -14.15
CA VAL A 178 -10.96 9.81 -14.73
C VAL A 178 -12.11 8.98 -15.31
N GLU A 179 -13.17 8.73 -14.53
CA GLU A 179 -14.36 8.00 -14.96
C GLU A 179 -15.01 8.68 -16.17
N LYS A 180 -15.27 10.00 -16.09
CA LYS A 180 -15.83 10.78 -17.20
C LYS A 180 -14.99 10.68 -18.48
N THR A 181 -13.66 10.68 -18.34
CA THR A 181 -12.76 10.58 -19.50
C THR A 181 -12.84 9.19 -20.13
N LEU A 182 -12.87 8.12 -19.31
CA LEU A 182 -13.07 6.75 -19.80
C LEU A 182 -14.41 6.58 -20.53
N ASP A 183 -15.49 7.13 -19.97
CA ASP A 183 -16.81 7.10 -20.61
C ASP A 183 -16.80 7.84 -21.95
N THR A 184 -16.19 9.02 -22.01
CA THR A 184 -16.04 9.79 -23.25
C THR A 184 -15.27 9.01 -24.32
N LEU A 185 -14.20 8.29 -23.94
CA LEU A 185 -13.42 7.46 -24.87
C LEU A 185 -14.25 6.27 -25.38
N LYS A 186 -15.01 5.63 -24.50
CA LYS A 186 -15.89 4.52 -24.82
C LYS A 186 -17.02 4.94 -25.77
N GLU A 187 -17.67 6.07 -25.51
CA GLU A 187 -18.75 6.62 -26.35
C GLU A 187 -18.27 6.96 -27.77
N LYS A 188 -17.04 7.42 -27.93
CA LYS A 188 -16.43 7.66 -29.25
C LYS A 188 -16.27 6.37 -30.07
N GLY A 189 -16.22 5.19 -29.43
CA GLY A 189 -16.12 3.90 -30.11
C GLY A 189 -14.84 3.71 -30.94
N GLY A 190 -13.79 4.49 -30.66
CA GLY A 190 -12.52 4.47 -31.40
C GLY A 190 -11.45 3.55 -30.78
N LEU A 191 -10.25 3.57 -31.37
CA LEU A 191 -9.08 2.82 -30.86
C LEU A 191 -8.34 3.53 -29.72
N GLU A 192 -8.66 4.79 -29.44
CA GLU A 192 -8.14 5.53 -28.28
C GLU A 192 -8.90 5.07 -27.02
N LEU A 193 -8.34 4.09 -26.32
CA LEU A 193 -8.99 3.48 -25.15
C LEU A 193 -8.50 4.02 -23.80
N GLU A 194 -7.38 4.74 -23.77
CA GLU A 194 -6.63 5.09 -22.56
C GLU A 194 -5.92 6.44 -22.69
N ARG A 195 -5.68 7.12 -21.55
CA ARG A 195 -4.87 8.34 -21.47
C ARG A 195 -3.98 8.35 -20.22
N PRO A 196 -2.73 8.85 -20.33
CA PRO A 196 -1.93 9.17 -19.15
C PRO A 196 -2.33 10.54 -18.57
N PHE A 197 -2.10 10.74 -17.28
CA PHE A 197 -2.14 12.04 -16.63
C PHE A 197 -1.14 12.12 -15.47
N ILE A 198 -0.91 13.35 -15.01
CA ILE A 198 -0.03 13.65 -13.88
C ILE A 198 -0.90 14.06 -12.68
N THR A 199 -0.56 13.55 -11.51
CA THR A 199 -1.10 14.03 -10.23
C THR A 199 -0.01 14.83 -9.53
N HIS A 200 -0.19 16.15 -9.42
CA HIS A 200 0.79 17.01 -8.77
C HIS A 200 0.65 16.94 -7.24
N ARG A 201 1.75 17.13 -6.51
CA ARG A 201 1.77 17.29 -5.05
C ARG A 201 1.10 16.13 -4.28
N THR A 202 1.90 15.12 -3.94
CA THR A 202 1.44 13.83 -3.42
C THR A 202 2.15 13.39 -2.14
N MET A 203 2.75 14.32 -1.41
CA MET A 203 3.37 14.08 -0.10
C MET A 203 3.11 15.28 0.80
N ALA A 204 1.99 15.28 1.50
CA ALA A 204 1.53 16.38 2.35
C ALA A 204 0.74 15.81 3.52
N ASP A 205 1.40 15.02 4.36
CA ASP A 205 0.81 14.43 5.55
C ASP A 205 1.16 15.29 6.79
N PRO A 206 0.16 15.88 7.49
CA PRO A 206 0.40 16.63 8.73
C PRO A 206 1.15 15.84 9.79
N ARG A 207 1.06 14.49 9.78
CA ARG A 207 1.78 13.62 10.71
C ARG A 207 3.31 13.75 10.61
N HIS A 208 3.86 14.17 9.47
CA HIS A 208 5.31 14.39 9.33
C HIS A 208 5.81 15.60 10.15
N PHE A 209 4.94 16.58 10.41
CA PHE A 209 5.28 17.83 11.09
C PHE A 209 4.75 17.88 12.53
N ASP A 210 3.69 17.13 12.81
CA ASP A 210 3.06 17.05 14.12
C ASP A 210 3.12 15.60 14.64
N VAL A 211 4.05 15.35 15.56
CA VAL A 211 4.25 14.05 16.21
C VAL A 211 3.12 13.66 17.16
N THR A 212 2.21 14.58 17.49
CA THR A 212 1.04 14.30 18.34
C THR A 212 -0.10 13.63 17.58
N LEU A 213 -0.12 13.73 16.25
CA LEU A 213 -1.10 13.06 15.39
C LEU A 213 -0.68 11.62 15.14
N GLU A 214 -1.44 10.64 15.64
CA GLU A 214 -1.04 9.21 15.64
C GLU A 214 0.40 9.00 16.16
N PRO A 215 0.68 9.27 17.45
CA PRO A 215 2.02 9.22 18.00
C PRO A 215 2.71 7.87 17.74
N ASN A 216 3.95 7.93 17.28
CA ASN A 216 4.87 6.80 17.15
C ASN A 216 6.32 7.34 17.21
N GLY A 217 7.33 6.49 17.10
CA GLY A 217 8.75 6.86 17.18
C GLY A 217 9.32 7.57 15.95
N ARG A 218 8.48 8.04 15.01
CA ARG A 218 8.94 8.67 13.78
C ARG A 218 9.70 9.96 14.04
N ARG A 219 10.62 10.27 13.12
CA ARG A 219 11.33 11.55 13.11
C ARG A 219 10.40 12.69 12.65
N VAL A 220 10.45 13.81 13.36
CA VAL A 220 9.78 15.07 12.94
C VAL A 220 10.44 15.67 11.69
N ASP A 221 9.65 16.32 10.85
CA ASP A 221 10.05 16.96 9.59
C ASP A 221 10.71 15.98 8.59
N TRP A 222 10.23 14.74 8.59
CA TRP A 222 10.79 13.67 7.76
C TRP A 222 9.70 12.71 7.26
N CYS A 223 9.87 12.24 6.04
CA CYS A 223 9.12 11.11 5.50
C CYS A 223 10.09 10.04 4.97
N TYR A 224 9.60 8.83 4.69
CA TYR A 224 10.42 7.70 4.25
C TYR A 224 11.24 7.94 2.95
N LEU A 225 10.92 8.98 2.18
CA LEU A 225 11.66 9.40 0.98
C LEU A 225 12.56 10.63 1.17
N GLY A 226 12.59 11.20 2.38
CA GLY A 226 13.42 12.35 2.72
C GLY A 226 12.61 13.55 3.21
N GLU A 227 13.04 14.74 2.78
CA GLU A 227 12.42 16.01 3.13
C GLU A 227 11.03 16.11 2.45
N PRO A 228 9.92 16.20 3.22
CA PRO A 228 8.58 16.08 2.67
C PRO A 228 8.23 17.11 1.58
N GLU A 229 8.68 18.36 1.67
CA GLU A 229 8.41 19.41 0.67
C GLU A 229 9.01 19.04 -0.69
N THR A 230 10.28 18.61 -0.68
CA THR A 230 10.99 18.12 -1.87
C THR A 230 10.28 16.92 -2.48
N VAL A 231 9.85 15.95 -1.66
CA VAL A 231 9.15 14.75 -2.12
C VAL A 231 7.77 15.09 -2.69
N ASN A 232 7.08 16.08 -2.10
CA ASN A 232 5.75 16.52 -2.52
C ASN A 232 5.74 16.94 -3.98
N VAL A 233 6.72 17.72 -4.40
CA VAL A 233 6.83 18.21 -5.79
C VAL A 233 7.66 17.28 -6.69
N GLY A 234 8.48 16.41 -6.10
CA GLY A 234 9.41 15.53 -6.79
C GLY A 234 8.76 14.42 -7.64
N PRO A 235 9.56 13.80 -8.53
CA PRO A 235 9.08 12.75 -9.44
C PRO A 235 8.83 11.40 -8.74
N VAL A 236 9.30 11.23 -7.51
CA VAL A 236 9.21 10.00 -6.72
C VAL A 236 7.90 9.84 -5.95
N GLY A 237 7.03 10.86 -5.97
CA GLY A 237 5.74 10.80 -5.30
C GLY A 237 4.84 9.68 -5.84
N ILE A 238 4.05 9.06 -4.96
CA ILE A 238 3.09 8.03 -5.35
C ILE A 238 2.00 8.60 -6.26
N ALA A 239 1.45 7.78 -7.16
CA ALA A 239 0.43 8.18 -8.15
C ALA A 239 0.82 9.34 -9.08
N ARG A 240 2.09 9.78 -9.09
CA ARG A 240 2.57 10.94 -9.86
C ARG A 240 2.23 10.83 -11.32
N PHE A 241 2.46 9.66 -11.90
CA PHE A 241 2.13 9.33 -13.28
C PHE A 241 1.16 8.16 -13.25
N SER A 242 0.02 8.28 -13.92
CA SER A 242 -0.97 7.21 -13.97
C SER A 242 -1.72 7.21 -15.29
N THR A 243 -2.15 6.04 -15.73
CA THR A 243 -3.24 5.93 -16.70
C THR A 243 -4.60 6.01 -15.99
N LEU A 244 -5.68 6.21 -16.75
CA LEU A 244 -7.03 6.29 -16.18
C LEU A 244 -7.41 5.01 -15.43
N ARG A 245 -7.17 3.84 -16.04
CA ARG A 245 -7.45 2.54 -15.40
C ARG A 245 -6.57 2.26 -14.18
N ALA A 246 -5.31 2.66 -14.25
CA ALA A 246 -4.37 2.50 -13.14
C ALA A 246 -4.82 3.31 -11.92
N TRP A 247 -5.33 4.53 -12.14
CA TRP A 247 -5.92 5.34 -11.07
C TRP A 247 -7.08 4.61 -10.38
N LEU A 248 -8.03 4.09 -11.15
CA LEU A 248 -9.17 3.36 -10.58
C LEU A 248 -8.74 2.10 -9.82
N SER A 249 -7.78 1.35 -10.37
CA SER A 249 -7.32 0.09 -9.78
C SER A 249 -6.39 0.27 -8.58
N GLN A 250 -5.63 1.37 -8.47
CA GLN A 250 -4.61 1.54 -7.43
C GLN A 250 -4.87 2.68 -6.45
N TRP A 251 -5.33 3.84 -6.94
CA TRP A 251 -5.14 5.12 -6.28
C TRP A 251 -6.45 5.80 -5.84
N SER A 252 -7.59 5.24 -6.25
CA SER A 252 -8.92 5.72 -5.87
C SER A 252 -9.65 4.78 -4.91
N GLU A 253 -10.70 5.28 -4.30
CA GLU A 253 -11.65 4.53 -3.49
C GLU A 253 -12.36 3.38 -4.23
N LYS A 254 -12.18 3.28 -5.56
CA LYS A 254 -12.69 2.18 -6.40
C LYS A 254 -11.79 0.94 -6.37
N SER A 255 -10.56 1.04 -5.84
CA SER A 255 -9.61 -0.07 -5.84
C SER A 255 -10.16 -1.28 -5.07
N ASN A 256 -10.06 -2.47 -5.67
CA ASN A 256 -10.38 -3.71 -4.97
C ASN A 256 -9.33 -4.09 -3.91
N ALA A 257 -8.13 -3.49 -3.96
CA ALA A 257 -7.03 -3.75 -3.02
C ALA A 257 -7.16 -2.92 -1.73
N ASP A 258 -8.38 -2.81 -1.21
CA ASP A 258 -8.65 -2.26 0.12
C ASP A 258 -8.33 -3.32 1.17
N GLY A 259 -7.26 -3.09 1.94
CA GLY A 259 -6.78 -4.05 2.93
C GLY A 259 -7.78 -4.34 4.05
N ILE A 260 -8.62 -3.39 4.47
CA ILE A 260 -9.63 -3.61 5.51
C ILE A 260 -10.70 -4.55 4.96
N ALA A 261 -11.25 -4.23 3.78
CA ALA A 261 -12.28 -5.04 3.13
C ALA A 261 -11.77 -6.44 2.77
N CYS A 262 -10.49 -6.56 2.42
CA CYS A 262 -9.84 -7.84 2.14
C CYS A 262 -9.58 -8.64 3.42
N ALA A 263 -9.06 -8.02 4.48
CA ALA A 263 -8.79 -8.68 5.76
C ALA A 263 -10.05 -9.29 6.38
N ALA A 264 -11.20 -8.63 6.24
CA ALA A 264 -12.50 -9.15 6.69
C ALA A 264 -12.94 -10.44 5.99
N LYS A 265 -12.24 -10.88 4.94
CA LYS A 265 -12.48 -12.12 4.19
C LYS A 265 -11.33 -13.12 4.31
N VAL A 266 -10.33 -12.83 5.14
CA VAL A 266 -9.15 -13.69 5.36
C VAL A 266 -9.28 -14.34 6.73
N ASP A 267 -9.54 -15.64 6.74
CA ASP A 267 -9.61 -16.50 7.94
C ASP A 267 -8.31 -17.27 8.22
N THR A 268 -7.31 -17.12 7.35
CA THR A 268 -5.97 -17.71 7.46
C THR A 268 -5.20 -17.12 8.65
N PRO A 269 -4.32 -17.88 9.34
CA PRO A 269 -3.46 -17.32 10.38
C PRO A 269 -2.75 -16.04 9.93
N LEU A 270 -2.85 -14.99 10.75
CA LEU A 270 -2.37 -13.65 10.42
C LEU A 270 -1.42 -13.10 11.50
N LEU A 271 -0.17 -12.86 11.12
CA LEU A 271 0.77 -12.11 11.93
C LEU A 271 0.87 -10.67 11.44
N LEU A 272 0.69 -9.70 12.32
CA LEU A 272 0.96 -8.31 12.04
C LEU A 272 2.18 -7.83 12.81
N VAL A 273 3.11 -7.19 12.13
CA VAL A 273 4.33 -6.64 12.74
C VAL A 273 4.41 -5.15 12.41
N GLN A 274 4.25 -4.31 13.43
CA GLN A 274 4.41 -2.86 13.32
C GLN A 274 5.85 -2.47 13.64
N ASN A 275 6.39 -1.52 12.89
CA ASN A 275 7.65 -0.84 13.23
C ASN A 275 7.30 0.44 13.98
N GLU A 276 7.85 0.63 15.18
CA GLU A 276 7.42 1.71 16.08
C GLU A 276 7.84 3.10 15.58
N ALA A 277 8.97 3.22 14.89
CA ALA A 277 9.49 4.48 14.33
C ALA A 277 9.27 4.59 12.80
N ASP A 278 8.19 3.98 12.28
CA ASP A 278 7.85 3.99 10.87
C ASP A 278 7.36 5.39 10.41
N ASP A 279 7.95 5.90 9.33
CA ASP A 279 7.68 7.20 8.70
C ASP A 279 7.00 7.08 7.32
N ALA A 280 6.53 5.87 6.98
CA ALA A 280 5.75 5.56 5.78
C ALA A 280 4.36 4.98 6.12
N THR A 281 4.25 4.17 7.18
CA THR A 281 3.01 3.46 7.50
C THR A 281 2.48 3.91 8.86
N PRO A 282 1.34 4.62 8.89
CA PRO A 282 0.74 5.06 10.15
C PRO A 282 0.39 3.88 11.06
N PRO A 283 0.58 3.99 12.39
CA PRO A 283 0.30 2.90 13.32
C PRO A 283 -1.17 2.46 13.28
N SER A 284 -2.11 3.37 12.99
CA SER A 284 -3.52 2.99 12.86
C SER A 284 -3.79 2.01 11.72
N HIS A 285 -2.91 1.90 10.73
CA HIS A 285 -3.10 0.98 9.61
C HIS A 285 -3.04 -0.47 10.06
N THR A 286 -2.01 -0.82 10.85
CA THR A 286 -1.86 -2.17 11.41
C THR A 286 -3.02 -2.49 12.35
N GLN A 287 -3.40 -1.56 13.22
CA GLN A 287 -4.52 -1.73 14.16
C GLN A 287 -5.84 -2.02 13.44
N LYS A 288 -6.18 -1.24 12.41
CA LYS A 288 -7.41 -1.43 11.62
C LYS A 288 -7.44 -2.78 10.90
N ILE A 289 -6.30 -3.29 10.40
CA ILE A 289 -6.23 -4.64 9.83
C ILE A 289 -6.45 -5.69 10.91
N PHE A 290 -5.84 -5.53 12.09
CA PHE A 290 -6.04 -6.46 13.21
C PHE A 290 -7.51 -6.52 13.62
N GLU A 291 -8.19 -5.37 13.73
CA GLU A 291 -9.61 -5.28 14.08
C GLU A 291 -10.51 -5.89 12.99
N ALA A 292 -10.25 -5.56 11.72
CA ALA A 292 -11.07 -6.00 10.60
C ALA A 292 -10.89 -7.47 10.22
N SER A 293 -9.73 -8.06 10.51
CA SER A 293 -9.38 -9.42 10.07
C SER A 293 -10.36 -10.48 10.60
N ALA A 294 -10.83 -11.35 9.71
CA ALA A 294 -11.66 -12.51 10.06
C ALA A 294 -10.87 -13.69 10.64
N SER A 295 -9.54 -13.60 10.69
CA SER A 295 -8.68 -14.64 11.22
C SER A 295 -8.95 -14.89 12.71
N PRO A 296 -9.30 -16.12 13.12
CA PRO A 296 -9.44 -16.48 14.53
C PRO A 296 -8.07 -16.63 15.22
N ASP A 297 -7.00 -16.76 14.44
CA ASP A 297 -5.62 -16.93 14.90
C ASP A 297 -4.75 -15.79 14.38
N LYS A 298 -4.87 -14.64 15.06
CA LYS A 298 -4.15 -13.43 14.72
C LYS A 298 -3.35 -12.88 15.89
N THR A 299 -2.15 -12.39 15.60
CA THR A 299 -1.25 -11.78 16.58
C THR A 299 -0.72 -10.47 16.02
N MET A 300 -0.60 -9.44 16.86
CA MET A 300 0.07 -8.20 16.53
C MET A 300 1.27 -8.00 17.44
N HIS A 301 2.40 -7.60 16.86
CA HIS A 301 3.64 -7.32 17.58
C HIS A 301 4.26 -6.01 17.08
N VAL A 302 4.92 -5.29 17.98
CA VAL A 302 5.59 -4.03 17.68
C VAL A 302 7.09 -4.24 17.87
N ILE A 303 7.89 -3.79 16.90
CA ILE A 303 9.35 -3.75 16.98
C ILE A 303 9.75 -2.34 17.41
N ASP A 304 10.13 -2.19 18.68
CA ASP A 304 10.44 -0.89 19.29
C ASP A 304 11.59 -0.19 18.57
N GLY A 305 11.44 1.09 18.23
CA GLY A 305 12.44 1.91 17.54
C GLY A 305 12.72 1.53 16.08
N ALA A 306 12.08 0.50 15.52
CA ALA A 306 12.32 0.12 14.13
C ALA A 306 11.76 1.17 13.14
N THR A 307 12.56 1.54 12.15
CA THR A 307 12.15 2.38 11.01
C THR A 307 11.53 1.53 9.90
N HIS A 308 10.92 2.16 8.89
CA HIS A 308 10.24 1.44 7.80
C HIS A 308 11.14 0.43 7.06
N TYR A 309 12.41 0.79 6.86
CA TYR A 309 13.39 -0.01 6.11
C TYR A 309 14.47 -0.68 6.96
N TYR A 310 14.46 -0.53 8.29
CA TYR A 310 15.55 -0.98 9.16
C TYR A 310 16.93 -0.43 8.73
N LYS A 311 16.95 0.73 8.08
CA LYS A 311 18.18 1.33 7.57
C LYS A 311 19.08 1.67 8.75
N ASP A 312 20.32 1.17 8.71
CA ASP A 312 21.29 1.30 9.81
C ASP A 312 20.79 0.70 11.14
N GLN A 313 19.86 -0.26 11.10
CA GLN A 313 19.27 -0.94 12.28
C GLN A 313 19.30 -2.49 12.15
N PRO A 314 20.48 -3.12 11.99
CA PRO A 314 20.59 -4.58 11.80
C PRO A 314 20.03 -5.39 12.97
N GLU A 315 20.10 -4.89 14.20
CA GLU A 315 19.52 -5.50 15.38
C GLU A 315 17.99 -5.54 15.33
N LYS A 316 17.35 -4.47 14.84
CA LYS A 316 15.89 -4.40 14.68
C LYS A 316 15.39 -5.27 13.54
N LEU A 317 16.16 -5.36 12.46
CA LEU A 317 15.90 -6.33 11.40
C LEU A 317 15.95 -7.77 11.95
N SER A 318 16.97 -8.10 12.73
CA SER A 318 17.14 -9.43 13.34
C SER A 318 16.00 -9.77 14.30
N GLU A 319 15.59 -8.80 15.13
CA GLU A 319 14.44 -8.91 16.04
C GLU A 319 13.16 -9.24 15.27
N ALA A 320 12.84 -8.46 14.23
CA ALA A 320 11.65 -8.63 13.41
C ALA A 320 11.64 -9.98 12.66
N VAL A 321 12.78 -10.38 12.08
CA VAL A 321 12.93 -11.70 11.42
C VAL A 321 12.76 -12.83 12.41
N THR A 322 13.40 -12.75 13.58
CA THR A 322 13.29 -13.77 14.64
C THR A 322 11.86 -13.94 15.10
N HIS A 323 11.13 -12.84 15.28
CA HIS A 323 9.72 -12.87 15.65
C HIS A 323 8.86 -13.58 14.60
N VAL A 324 9.02 -13.22 13.32
CA VAL A 324 8.29 -13.86 12.22
C VAL A 324 8.59 -15.36 12.14
N VAL A 325 9.87 -15.75 12.15
CA VAL A 325 10.28 -17.16 12.06
C VAL A 325 9.75 -17.96 13.25
N LYS A 326 9.82 -17.41 14.46
CA LYS A 326 9.27 -18.04 15.66
C LYS A 326 7.78 -18.32 15.50
N TRP A 327 7.00 -17.31 15.07
CA TRP A 327 5.56 -17.46 14.92
C TRP A 327 5.20 -18.48 13.82
N VAL A 328 5.91 -18.46 12.68
CA VAL A 328 5.71 -19.45 11.60
C VAL A 328 6.00 -20.88 12.09
N ARG A 329 7.03 -21.07 12.94
CA ARG A 329 7.33 -22.35 13.59
C ARG A 329 6.24 -22.77 14.58
N GLU A 330 5.71 -21.85 15.36
CA GLU A 330 4.58 -22.12 16.28
C GLU A 330 3.31 -22.56 15.53
N LYS A 331 3.15 -22.17 14.25
CA LYS A 331 2.09 -22.66 13.37
C LYS A 331 2.41 -24.00 12.68
N GLY A 332 3.58 -24.59 12.96
CA GLY A 332 4.00 -25.88 12.41
C GLY A 332 4.30 -25.87 10.91
N LEU A 333 4.58 -24.70 10.33
CA LEU A 333 4.87 -24.60 8.89
C LEU A 333 6.35 -24.79 8.53
N ILE A 334 7.22 -24.72 9.54
CA ILE A 334 8.66 -24.99 9.46
C ILE A 334 9.11 -25.74 10.73
N GLU A 335 10.25 -26.44 10.63
CA GLU A 335 10.88 -27.17 11.75
C GLU A 335 11.47 -26.26 12.82
#